data_AF-A0A327TPW7-F1
#
_entry.id   AF-A0A327TPW7-F1
#
_cell.length_a   1.000
_cell.length_b   1.000
_cell.length_c   1.000
_cell.angle_alpha   90.00
_cell.angle_beta   90.00
_cell.angle_gamma   90.00
#
_symmetry.space_group_name_H-M   'P 1'
#
loop_
_entity.id
_entity.type
_entity.pdbx_description
1 polymer ?
#
loop_
_entity_poly.entity_id
_entity_poly.type
_entity_poly.pdbx_seq_one_letter_code
_entity_poly.pdbx_strand_id
1 'polypeptide(L)'
;MPEAVIGELIGAAADEDAVLDVLEESGARRVLALTAEAEARIAGDAARRAETGGWLRAEPAGRAPASGAADGIPERALGPQDHEARVPVRNFAGRGPVHTQRFEALPQVATLATRGDTAADWLRAGQALERVWLVATARGLRVSVLHQAVELPDTRRRLCDPDSGFGTVQVVLRVGYGPPGAATPRRSVDDLLRDPAGDR
;
A
#
# COMPACT_ATOMS: atom_id res chain seq x y z
N MET A 1 -0.27 1.59 -18.80
CA MET A 1 -0.47 3.06 -18.66
C MET A 1 0.29 3.77 -19.77
N PRO A 2 -0.02 5.03 -20.11
CA PRO A 2 0.80 5.78 -21.07
C PRO A 2 2.26 5.86 -20.61
N GLU A 3 3.21 5.66 -21.53
CA GLU A 3 4.65 5.63 -21.23
C GLU A 3 5.14 6.94 -20.60
N ALA A 4 4.67 8.09 -21.10
CA ALA A 4 4.98 9.39 -20.53
C ALA A 4 4.61 9.49 -19.04
N VAL A 5 3.45 8.93 -18.65
CA VAL A 5 3.02 8.91 -17.25
C VAL A 5 3.90 7.98 -16.41
N ILE A 6 4.32 6.84 -16.97
CA ILE A 6 5.28 5.95 -16.29
C ILE A 6 6.59 6.69 -16.02
N GLY A 7 7.12 7.40 -17.03
CA GLY A 7 8.35 8.19 -16.89
C GLY A 7 8.25 9.27 -15.80
N GLU A 8 7.11 9.94 -15.68
CA GLU A 8 6.88 10.92 -14.60
C GLU A 8 6.85 10.28 -13.21
N LEU A 9 6.24 9.10 -13.05
CA LEU A 9 6.23 8.38 -11.77
C LEU A 9 7.64 7.90 -11.39
N ILE A 10 8.42 7.42 -12.36
CA ILE A 10 9.82 7.03 -12.15
C ILE A 10 10.64 8.25 -11.72
N GLY A 11 10.48 9.39 -12.42
CA GLY A 11 11.14 10.64 -12.06
C GLY A 11 10.80 11.11 -10.64
N ALA A 12 9.52 11.05 -10.26
CA ALA A 12 9.06 11.46 -8.93
C ALA A 12 9.68 10.63 -7.79
N ALA A 13 9.94 9.33 -8.02
CA ALA A 13 10.66 8.50 -7.06
C ALA A 13 12.17 8.83 -7.03
N ALA A 14 12.76 9.06 -8.20
CA ALA A 14 14.18 9.39 -8.33
C ALA A 14 14.54 10.70 -7.63
N ASP A 15 13.64 11.69 -7.62
CA ASP A 15 13.80 12.96 -6.90
C ASP A 15 13.93 12.79 -5.37
N GLU A 16 13.67 11.59 -4.83
CA GLU A 16 13.79 11.23 -3.41
C GLU A 16 14.79 10.08 -3.18
N ASP A 17 15.74 9.88 -4.11
CA ASP A 17 16.75 8.81 -4.08
C ASP A 17 16.15 7.38 -4.00
N ALA A 18 14.95 7.19 -4.55
CA ALA A 18 14.28 5.89 -4.66
C ALA A 18 14.11 5.46 -6.12
N VAL A 19 14.00 4.15 -6.32
CA VAL A 19 13.76 3.55 -7.64
C VAL A 19 12.34 3.02 -7.65
N LEU A 20 11.52 3.52 -8.58
CA LEU A 20 10.24 2.92 -8.92
C LEU A 20 10.44 2.05 -10.16
N ASP A 21 10.29 0.74 -10.01
CA ASP A 21 10.37 -0.21 -11.11
C ASP A 21 8.97 -0.69 -11.50
N VAL A 22 8.52 -0.34 -12.71
CA VAL A 22 7.22 -0.74 -13.25
C VAL A 22 7.40 -2.08 -13.96
N LEU A 23 6.87 -3.13 -13.35
CA LEU A 23 7.19 -4.50 -13.73
C LEU A 23 6.50 -4.92 -15.02
N GLU A 24 7.25 -5.65 -15.84
CA GLU A 24 6.70 -6.45 -16.93
C GLU A 24 5.92 -7.67 -16.40
N GLU A 25 5.25 -8.37 -17.30
CA GLU A 25 4.32 -9.47 -16.99
C GLU A 25 4.92 -10.56 -16.08
N SER A 26 6.14 -11.01 -16.36
CA SER A 26 6.82 -12.05 -15.57
C SER A 26 7.14 -11.56 -14.15
N GLY A 27 7.68 -10.33 -14.04
CA GLY A 27 7.97 -9.67 -12.76
C GLY A 27 6.72 -9.43 -11.94
N ALA A 28 5.66 -8.90 -12.56
CA ALA A 28 4.38 -8.65 -11.92
C ALA A 28 3.78 -9.95 -11.37
N ARG A 29 3.75 -11.05 -12.15
CA ARG A 29 3.27 -12.35 -11.67
C ARG A 29 4.09 -12.89 -10.50
N ARG A 30 5.42 -12.77 -10.58
CA ARG A 30 6.32 -13.21 -9.51
C ARG A 30 6.06 -12.46 -8.21
N VAL A 31 5.96 -11.13 -8.27
CA VAL A 31 5.71 -10.27 -7.10
C VAL A 31 4.31 -10.51 -6.52
N LEU A 32 3.29 -10.68 -7.35
CA LEU A 32 1.95 -11.04 -6.89
C LEU A 32 1.93 -12.42 -6.21
N ALA A 33 2.66 -13.41 -6.73
CA ALA A 33 2.78 -14.73 -6.11
C ALA A 33 3.46 -14.65 -4.72
N LEU A 34 4.54 -13.88 -4.59
CA LEU A 34 5.19 -13.63 -3.29
C LEU A 34 4.26 -12.92 -2.30
N THR A 35 3.45 -11.99 -2.79
CA THR A 35 2.46 -11.26 -1.99
C THR A 35 1.35 -12.18 -1.51
N ALA A 36 0.87 -13.09 -2.36
CA ALA A 36 -0.12 -14.10 -1.99
C ALA A 36 0.42 -15.12 -0.98
N GLU A 37 1.67 -15.56 -1.15
CA GLU A 37 2.37 -16.43 -0.20
C GLU A 37 2.47 -15.77 1.19
N ALA A 38 2.86 -14.49 1.23
CA ALA A 38 2.96 -13.74 2.47
C ALA A 38 1.59 -13.55 3.14
N GLU A 39 0.56 -13.18 2.38
CA GLU A 39 -0.81 -13.03 2.92
C GLU A 39 -1.33 -14.34 3.52
N ALA A 40 -1.10 -15.48 2.88
CA ALA A 40 -1.53 -16.78 3.42
C ALA A 40 -0.89 -17.09 4.78
N ARG A 41 0.40 -16.75 4.94
CA ARG A 41 1.12 -16.92 6.22
C ARG A 41 0.66 -15.94 7.28
N ILE A 42 0.46 -14.68 6.91
CA ILE A 42 0.00 -13.62 7.82
C ILE A 42 -1.43 -13.91 8.30
N ALA A 43 -2.31 -14.40 7.42
CA ALA A 43 -3.67 -14.81 7.78
C ALA A 43 -3.69 -15.97 8.78
N GLY A 44 -2.68 -16.85 8.76
CA GLY A 44 -2.51 -17.92 9.75
C GLY A 44 -2.14 -17.43 11.16
N ASP A 45 -1.57 -16.24 11.28
CA ASP A 45 -1.06 -15.67 12.54
C ASP A 45 -2.18 -14.97 13.34
N ALA A 46 -2.51 -15.53 14.51
CA ALA A 46 -3.56 -14.99 15.35
C ALA A 46 -3.26 -13.60 15.93
N ALA A 47 -1.98 -13.30 16.24
CA ALA A 47 -1.59 -12.01 16.80
C ALA A 47 -1.70 -10.91 15.73
N ARG A 48 -1.21 -11.17 14.52
CA ARG A 48 -1.34 -10.25 13.38
C ARG A 48 -2.79 -10.02 12.97
N ARG A 49 -3.63 -11.07 13.02
CA ARG A 49 -5.08 -10.92 12.79
C ARG A 49 -5.75 -10.06 13.86
N ALA A 50 -5.39 -10.23 15.13
CA ALA A 50 -5.92 -9.41 16.21
C ALA A 50 -5.51 -7.93 16.05
N GLU A 51 -4.26 -7.67 15.69
CA GLU A 51 -3.77 -6.33 15.38
C GLU A 51 -4.54 -5.71 14.20
N THR A 52 -4.62 -6.42 13.08
CA THR A 52 -5.36 -5.97 11.88
C THR A 52 -6.82 -5.66 12.21
N GLY A 53 -7.49 -6.52 12.99
CA GLY A 53 -8.85 -6.29 13.44
C GLY A 53 -8.98 -5.08 14.37
N GLY A 54 -7.97 -4.79 15.19
CA GLY A 54 -7.93 -3.61 16.06
C GLY A 54 -7.85 -2.28 15.31
N TRP A 55 -7.39 -2.29 14.05
CA TRP A 55 -7.35 -1.12 13.18
C TRP A 55 -8.65 -0.89 12.40
N LEU A 56 -9.55 -1.86 12.32
CA LEU A 56 -10.84 -1.67 11.66
C LEU A 56 -11.79 -0.81 12.50
N ARG A 57 -12.62 -0.03 11.81
CA ARG A 57 -13.66 0.80 12.41
C ARG A 57 -15.00 0.43 11.81
N ALA A 58 -15.81 -0.27 12.61
CA ALA A 58 -17.22 -0.47 12.32
C ALA A 58 -17.93 0.90 12.41
N GLU A 59 -18.69 1.24 11.38
CA GLU A 59 -19.41 2.50 11.36
C GLU A 59 -20.90 2.28 11.63
N PRO A 60 -21.45 2.81 12.74
CA PRO A 60 -22.88 2.85 12.94
C PRO A 60 -23.50 3.75 11.87
N ALA A 61 -24.54 3.27 11.18
CA ALA A 61 -25.27 4.06 10.20
C ALA A 61 -25.72 5.41 10.79
N GLY A 62 -25.25 6.52 10.20
CA GLY A 62 -25.75 7.87 10.49
C GLY A 62 -25.07 8.64 11.63
N ARG A 63 -23.92 8.21 12.16
CA ARG A 63 -23.13 9.02 13.10
C ARG A 63 -21.76 9.38 12.54
N ALA A 64 -21.41 10.66 12.64
CA ALA A 64 -20.02 11.08 12.47
C ALA A 64 -19.15 10.36 13.53
N PRO A 65 -17.94 9.91 13.17
CA PRO A 65 -17.04 9.24 14.11
C PRO A 65 -16.83 10.13 15.34
N ALA A 66 -16.96 9.55 16.53
CA ALA A 66 -16.69 10.25 17.79
C ALA A 66 -15.25 10.79 17.77
N SER A 67 -15.01 11.97 18.35
CA SER A 67 -13.75 12.73 18.27
C SER A 67 -12.53 12.08 18.95
N GLY A 68 -12.53 10.75 19.14
CA GLY A 68 -11.39 9.95 19.59
C GLY A 68 -11.13 8.69 18.73
N ALA A 69 -11.91 8.47 17.66
CA ALA A 69 -11.78 7.32 16.76
C ALA A 69 -11.38 7.74 15.33
N ALA A 70 -10.51 8.76 15.22
CA ALA A 70 -10.11 9.31 13.92
C ALA A 70 -9.06 8.47 13.17
N ASP A 71 -8.38 7.55 13.86
CA ASP A 71 -7.38 6.64 13.27
C ASP A 71 -7.99 5.25 13.00
N GLY A 72 -7.50 4.60 11.94
CA GLY A 72 -7.92 3.26 11.52
C GLY A 72 -8.60 3.25 10.16
N ILE A 73 -9.08 2.07 9.78
CA ILE A 73 -9.66 1.78 8.46
C ILE A 73 -11.17 1.64 8.62
N PRO A 74 -11.98 2.60 8.15
CA PRO A 74 -13.43 2.45 8.16
C PRO A 74 -13.88 1.40 7.15
N GLU A 75 -14.95 0.67 7.47
CA GLU A 75 -15.47 -0.40 6.59
C GLU A 75 -15.76 0.07 5.16
N ARG A 76 -16.25 1.31 4.98
CA ARG A 76 -16.51 1.91 3.65
C ARG A 76 -15.25 2.07 2.78
N ALA A 77 -14.06 2.05 3.37
CA ALA A 77 -12.80 2.17 2.65
C ALA A 77 -12.24 0.80 2.22
N LEU A 78 -12.85 -0.30 2.66
CA LEU A 78 -12.49 -1.64 2.24
C LEU A 78 -12.94 -1.85 0.79
N GLY A 79 -11.97 -2.04 -0.10
CA GLY A 79 -12.21 -2.37 -1.50
C GLY A 79 -12.67 -3.82 -1.69
N PRO A 80 -13.22 -4.15 -2.87
CA PRO A 80 -13.57 -5.52 -3.20
C PRO A 80 -12.32 -6.41 -3.30
N GLN A 81 -12.52 -7.70 -3.11
CA GLN A 81 -11.53 -8.73 -3.44
C GLN A 81 -11.61 -9.09 -4.92
N ASP A 82 -10.52 -9.61 -5.46
CA ASP A 82 -10.52 -10.16 -6.81
C ASP A 82 -11.33 -11.46 -6.86
N HIS A 83 -12.38 -11.49 -7.67
CA HIS A 83 -13.20 -12.68 -7.89
C HIS A 83 -12.37 -13.87 -8.39
N GLU A 84 -11.29 -13.63 -9.14
CA GLU A 84 -10.44 -14.69 -9.68
C GLU A 84 -9.20 -14.95 -8.82
N ALA A 85 -9.08 -14.29 -7.67
CA ALA A 85 -7.99 -14.44 -6.70
C ALA A 85 -6.57 -14.30 -7.30
N ARG A 86 -6.41 -13.49 -8.36
CA ARG A 86 -5.13 -13.21 -9.02
C ARG A 86 -4.37 -12.10 -8.32
N VAL A 87 -5.09 -11.09 -7.85
CA VAL A 87 -4.52 -9.99 -7.08
C VAL A 87 -4.75 -10.25 -5.58
N PRO A 88 -3.70 -10.47 -4.78
CA PRO A 88 -3.81 -10.72 -3.35
C PRO A 88 -4.07 -9.41 -2.59
N VAL A 89 -5.27 -8.87 -2.72
CA VAL A 89 -5.71 -7.72 -1.91
C VAL A 89 -5.91 -8.19 -0.48
N ARG A 90 -5.34 -7.51 0.52
CA ARG A 90 -5.47 -7.90 1.92
C ARG A 90 -6.95 -7.98 2.33
N ASN A 91 -7.33 -9.10 2.96
CA ASN A 91 -8.65 -9.25 3.56
C ASN A 91 -8.62 -8.75 5.01
N PHE A 92 -8.95 -7.47 5.21
CA PHE A 92 -8.99 -6.89 6.55
C PHE A 92 -10.15 -7.41 7.39
N ALA A 93 -11.30 -7.70 6.78
CA ALA A 93 -12.54 -7.97 7.51
C ALA A 93 -12.50 -9.28 8.31
N GLY A 94 -11.70 -10.25 7.89
CA GLY A 94 -11.45 -11.52 8.59
C GLY A 94 -12.66 -12.45 8.82
N ARG A 95 -13.91 -11.95 8.83
CA ARG A 95 -15.14 -12.68 9.23
C ARG A 95 -16.45 -12.16 8.58
N GLY A 96 -16.40 -11.24 7.62
CA GLY A 96 -17.59 -10.67 6.96
C GLY A 96 -17.74 -11.09 5.48
N PRO A 97 -18.92 -10.88 4.85
CA PRO A 97 -19.12 -11.17 3.44
C PRO A 97 -18.18 -10.33 2.58
N VAL A 98 -17.29 -11.02 1.88
CA VAL A 98 -16.33 -10.41 0.97
C VAL A 98 -17.07 -9.98 -0.29
N HIS A 99 -17.06 -8.68 -0.56
CA HIS A 99 -17.53 -8.15 -1.83
C HIS A 99 -16.47 -8.45 -2.87
N THR A 100 -16.84 -9.12 -3.96
CA THR A 100 -15.90 -9.49 -5.02
C THR A 100 -16.21 -8.76 -6.32
N GLN A 101 -15.16 -8.45 -7.07
CA GLN A 101 -15.25 -7.89 -8.42
C GLN A 101 -14.21 -8.56 -9.30
N ARG A 102 -14.48 -8.68 -10.60
CA ARG A 102 -13.45 -9.11 -11.56
C ARG A 102 -12.46 -7.98 -11.79
N PHE A 103 -11.19 -8.24 -11.50
CA PHE A 103 -10.11 -7.32 -11.83
C PHE A 103 -9.51 -7.63 -13.21
N GLU A 104 -8.57 -6.77 -13.61
CA GLU A 104 -7.76 -6.98 -14.80
C GLU A 104 -6.99 -8.30 -14.71
N ALA A 105 -6.81 -8.98 -15.84
CA ALA A 105 -6.07 -10.24 -15.87
C ALA A 105 -4.60 -10.08 -15.49
N LEU A 106 -4.02 -8.92 -15.82
CA LEU A 106 -2.66 -8.54 -15.47
C LEU A 106 -2.66 -7.06 -15.04
N PRO A 107 -2.63 -6.76 -13.73
CA PRO A 107 -2.57 -5.39 -13.27
C PRO A 107 -1.17 -4.80 -13.47
N GLN A 108 -1.07 -3.48 -13.61
CA GLN A 108 0.23 -2.81 -13.56
C GLN A 108 0.75 -2.84 -12.12
N VAL A 109 1.85 -3.56 -11.91
CA VAL A 109 2.52 -3.68 -10.61
C VAL A 109 3.83 -2.92 -10.68
N ALA A 110 4.17 -2.22 -9.59
CA ALA A 110 5.46 -1.56 -9.45
C ALA A 110 6.06 -1.87 -8.07
N THR A 111 7.38 -1.86 -7.98
CA THR A 111 8.12 -1.90 -6.72
C THR A 111 8.78 -0.55 -6.49
N LEU A 112 8.76 -0.08 -5.24
CA LEU A 112 9.52 1.09 -4.80
C LEU A 112 10.66 0.59 -3.91
N ALA A 113 11.89 0.87 -4.31
CA ALA A 113 13.10 0.39 -3.65
C ALA A 113 14.04 1.55 -3.27
N THR A 114 14.80 1.34 -2.20
CA THR A 114 15.83 2.26 -1.72
C THR A 114 17.18 1.56 -1.66
N ARG A 115 18.28 2.31 -1.60
CA ARG A 115 19.64 1.71 -1.60
C ARG A 115 19.86 0.74 -0.44
N GLY A 116 19.32 1.06 0.74
CA GLY A 116 19.41 0.24 1.94
C GLY A 116 18.07 0.02 2.62
N ASP A 117 18.13 -0.49 3.85
CA ASP A 117 16.99 -0.77 4.72
C ASP A 117 17.18 -0.17 6.12
N THR A 118 17.72 1.05 6.17
CA THR A 118 17.87 1.81 7.42
C THR A 118 16.67 2.73 7.67
N ALA A 119 16.57 3.30 8.87
CA ALA A 119 15.54 4.30 9.17
C ALA A 119 15.55 5.50 8.21
N ALA A 120 16.73 5.91 7.73
CA ALA A 120 16.85 6.97 6.73
C ALA A 120 16.32 6.52 5.36
N ASP A 121 16.56 5.25 4.98
CA ASP A 121 15.99 4.67 3.76
C ASP A 121 14.47 4.57 3.83
N TRP A 122 13.91 4.21 5.00
CA TRP A 122 12.46 4.17 5.19
C TRP A 122 11.81 5.55 5.03
N LEU A 123 12.45 6.60 5.55
CA LEU A 123 11.97 7.97 5.38
C LEU A 123 11.97 8.37 3.90
N ARG A 124 13.07 8.10 3.19
CA ARG A 124 13.16 8.34 1.73
C ARG A 124 12.08 7.59 0.96
N ALA A 125 11.85 6.32 1.30
CA ALA A 125 10.80 5.52 0.69
C ALA A 125 9.41 6.14 0.91
N GLY A 126 9.15 6.68 2.11
CA GLY A 126 7.91 7.39 2.41
C GLY A 126 7.74 8.67 1.59
N GLN A 127 8.80 9.47 1.47
CA GLN A 127 8.81 10.71 0.65
C GLN A 127 8.62 10.39 -0.84
N ALA A 128 9.36 9.40 -1.35
CA ALA A 128 9.21 8.93 -2.72
C ALA A 128 7.79 8.40 -3.00
N LEU A 129 7.24 7.60 -2.09
CA LEU A 129 5.88 7.10 -2.19
C LEU A 129 4.87 8.24 -2.26
N GLU A 130 5.01 9.26 -1.40
CA GLU A 130 4.14 10.45 -1.40
C GLU A 130 4.18 11.18 -2.75
N ARG A 131 5.38 11.49 -3.27
CA ARG A 131 5.52 12.15 -4.58
C ARG A 131 4.93 11.33 -5.73
N VAL A 132 5.25 10.03 -5.79
CA VAL A 132 4.68 9.11 -6.78
C VAL A 132 3.16 9.10 -6.71
N TRP A 133 2.60 9.06 -5.51
CA TRP A 133 1.14 9.02 -5.32
C TRP A 133 0.46 10.33 -5.73
N LEU A 134 1.08 11.48 -5.44
CA LEU A 134 0.59 12.79 -5.86
C LEU A 134 0.59 12.95 -7.38
N VAL A 135 1.70 12.58 -8.03
CA VAL A 135 1.80 12.59 -9.50
C VAL A 135 0.76 11.64 -10.11
N ALA A 136 0.65 10.41 -9.58
CA ALA A 136 -0.36 9.46 -10.04
C ALA A 136 -1.78 10.04 -9.93
N THR A 137 -2.10 10.68 -8.81
CA THR A 137 -3.41 11.30 -8.56
C THR A 137 -3.67 12.45 -9.55
N ALA A 138 -2.68 13.30 -9.81
CA ALA A 138 -2.78 14.39 -10.78
C ALA A 138 -3.01 13.88 -12.22
N ARG A 139 -2.52 12.67 -12.54
CA ARG A 139 -2.75 11.98 -13.82
C ARG A 139 -4.02 11.12 -13.85
N GLY A 140 -4.85 11.21 -12.81
CA GLY A 140 -6.13 10.48 -12.73
C GLY A 140 -5.99 8.99 -12.39
N LEU A 141 -4.82 8.54 -11.96
CA LEU A 141 -4.57 7.17 -11.56
C LEU A 141 -5.05 6.91 -10.12
N ARG A 142 -5.13 5.62 -9.79
CA ARG A 142 -5.32 5.08 -8.45
C ARG A 142 -4.13 4.21 -8.12
N VAL A 143 -3.73 4.26 -6.86
CA VAL A 143 -2.64 3.47 -6.31
C VAL A 143 -3.20 2.65 -5.16
N SER A 144 -2.86 1.36 -5.13
CA SER A 144 -3.11 0.46 -4.02
C SER A 144 -1.80 -0.13 -3.56
N VAL A 145 -1.55 -0.14 -2.26
CA VAL A 145 -0.36 -0.74 -1.67
C VAL A 145 -0.61 -2.24 -1.44
N LEU A 146 0.38 -3.06 -1.77
CA LEU A 146 0.42 -4.51 -1.58
C LEU A 146 1.60 -4.87 -0.65
N HIS A 147 1.53 -4.49 0.62
CA HIS A 147 2.67 -4.54 1.53
C HIS A 147 3.00 -5.94 2.08
N GLN A 148 2.20 -6.96 1.81
CA GLN A 148 2.33 -8.27 2.47
C GLN A 148 3.71 -8.90 2.26
N ALA A 149 4.23 -8.83 1.03
CA ALA A 149 5.51 -9.44 0.70
C ALA A 149 6.71 -8.76 1.38
N VAL A 150 6.59 -7.49 1.79
CA VAL A 150 7.66 -6.79 2.53
C VAL A 150 7.59 -7.01 4.05
N GLU A 151 6.49 -7.55 4.58
CA GLU A 151 6.34 -7.81 6.02
C GLU A 151 7.16 -9.01 6.52
N LEU A 152 7.42 -10.00 5.65
CA LEU A 152 8.12 -11.23 6.05
C LEU A 152 9.57 -11.22 5.51
N PRO A 153 10.59 -11.50 6.35
CA PRO A 153 11.99 -11.40 5.95
C PRO A 153 12.38 -12.25 4.74
N ASP A 154 11.77 -13.40 4.55
CA ASP A 154 12.10 -14.31 3.45
C ASP A 154 11.42 -13.92 2.13
N THR A 155 10.14 -13.53 2.15
CA THR A 155 9.46 -13.01 0.96
C THR A 155 10.07 -11.68 0.54
N ARG A 156 10.46 -10.83 1.50
CA ARG A 156 11.10 -9.54 1.24
C ARG A 156 12.45 -9.70 0.52
N ARG A 157 13.31 -10.61 0.98
CA ARG A 157 14.57 -10.93 0.28
C ARG A 157 14.32 -11.45 -1.13
N ARG A 158 13.24 -12.21 -1.33
CA ARG A 158 12.83 -12.71 -2.64
C ARG A 158 12.21 -11.61 -3.51
N LEU A 159 11.77 -10.47 -2.99
CA LEU A 159 11.30 -9.37 -3.85
C LEU A 159 12.43 -8.75 -4.65
N CYS A 160 13.62 -8.61 -4.04
CA CYS A 160 14.80 -8.12 -4.73
C CYS A 160 15.24 -9.12 -5.80
N ASP A 161 15.50 -8.62 -6.99
CA ASP A 161 16.21 -9.37 -8.04
C ASP A 161 17.71 -9.11 -7.87
N PRO A 162 18.52 -10.14 -7.55
CA PRO A 162 19.97 -10.00 -7.41
C PRO A 162 20.65 -9.42 -8.64
N ASP A 163 20.10 -9.68 -9.84
CA ASP A 163 20.70 -9.29 -11.11
C ASP A 163 20.31 -7.85 -11.50
N SER A 164 19.25 -7.32 -10.91
CA SER A 164 18.77 -5.95 -11.17
C SER A 164 19.68 -4.88 -10.55
N GLY A 165 20.50 -5.24 -9.55
CA GLY A 165 21.40 -4.33 -8.84
C GLY A 165 20.70 -3.25 -8.01
N PHE A 166 19.37 -3.25 -7.96
CA PHE A 166 18.58 -2.29 -7.19
C PHE A 166 18.45 -2.76 -5.73
N GLY A 167 18.31 -1.80 -4.83
CA GLY A 167 18.42 -2.03 -3.39
C GLY A 167 17.22 -2.76 -2.76
N THR A 168 16.85 -2.39 -1.54
CA THR A 168 15.81 -3.07 -0.79
C THR A 168 14.42 -2.60 -1.23
N VAL A 169 13.54 -3.53 -1.63
CA VAL A 169 12.13 -3.21 -1.89
C VAL A 169 11.46 -2.83 -0.57
N GLN A 170 10.90 -1.62 -0.55
CA GLN A 170 10.21 -1.02 0.58
C GLN A 170 8.69 -1.15 0.43
N VAL A 171 8.17 -1.00 -0.80
CA VAL A 171 6.73 -1.03 -1.07
C VAL A 171 6.46 -1.72 -2.42
N VAL A 172 5.34 -2.45 -2.50
CA VAL A 172 4.76 -2.94 -3.76
C VAL A 172 3.47 -2.18 -4.02
N LEU A 173 3.27 -1.72 -5.25
CA LEU A 173 2.13 -0.92 -5.67
C LEU A 173 1.39 -1.60 -6.82
N ARG A 174 0.07 -1.51 -6.80
CA ARG A 174 -0.78 -1.66 -7.98
C ARG A 174 -1.24 -0.28 -8.43
N VAL A 175 -1.01 0.05 -9.70
CA VAL A 175 -1.35 1.36 -10.26
C VAL A 175 -2.26 1.19 -11.47
N GLY A 176 -3.24 2.08 -11.64
CA GLY A 176 -4.14 2.00 -12.79
C GLY A 176 -5.23 3.06 -12.79
N TYR A 177 -6.12 2.99 -13.77
CA TYR A 177 -7.30 3.85 -13.81
C TYR A 177 -8.48 3.16 -13.13
N GLY A 178 -9.24 3.90 -12.34
CA GLY A 178 -10.37 3.35 -11.62
C GLY A 178 -11.18 4.42 -10.89
N PRO A 179 -12.34 4.03 -10.31
CA PRO A 179 -13.18 4.96 -9.55
C PRO A 179 -12.42 5.53 -8.35
N PRO A 180 -12.79 6.72 -7.86
CA PRO A 180 -12.28 7.23 -6.59
C PRO A 180 -12.69 6.29 -5.44
N GLY A 181 -11.78 6.10 -4.47
CA GLY A 181 -12.07 5.40 -3.23
C GLY A 181 -12.81 6.29 -2.22
N ALA A 182 -13.31 5.69 -1.13
CA ALA A 182 -13.93 6.45 -0.05
C ALA A 182 -12.91 7.27 0.74
N ALA A 183 -13.26 8.50 1.11
CA ALA A 183 -12.44 9.31 2.00
C ALA A 183 -12.37 8.66 3.40
N THR A 184 -11.15 8.52 3.90
CA THR A 184 -10.86 8.03 5.25
C THR A 184 -10.64 9.20 6.21
N PRO A 185 -11.06 9.09 7.49
CA PRO A 185 -10.88 10.17 8.46
C PRO A 185 -9.39 10.43 8.73
N ARG A 186 -9.09 11.64 9.20
CA ARG A 186 -7.77 12.03 9.72
C ARG A 186 -7.98 12.71 11.06
N ARG A 187 -7.00 12.57 11.96
CA ARG A 187 -6.92 13.37 13.19
C ARG A 187 -6.85 14.85 12.86
N SER A 188 -7.37 15.67 13.77
CA SER A 188 -7.21 17.11 13.65
C SER A 188 -5.74 17.48 13.85
N VAL A 189 -5.34 18.65 13.33
CA VAL A 189 -3.98 19.16 13.51
C VAL A 189 -3.66 19.37 14.99
N ASP A 190 -4.65 19.82 15.76
CA ASP A 190 -4.54 20.07 17.21
C ASP A 190 -4.29 18.79 18.01
N ASP A 191 -4.73 17.63 17.51
CA ASP A 191 -4.44 16.33 18.14
C ASP A 191 -2.99 15.88 17.93
N LEU A 192 -2.26 16.47 16.97
CA LEU A 192 -0.96 15.99 16.50
C LEU A 192 0.19 16.94 16.83
N LEU A 193 -0.03 18.25 16.70
CA LEU A 193 0.99 19.25 17.00
C LEU A 193 1.04 19.49 18.51
N ARG A 194 2.22 19.27 19.10
CA ARG A 194 2.49 19.75 20.46
C ARG A 194 2.91 21.21 20.37
N ASP A 195 2.31 22.06 21.19
CA ASP A 195 2.75 23.45 21.32
C ASP A 195 4.15 23.47 21.97
N PRO A 196 5.19 23.93 21.26
CA PRO A 196 6.55 24.00 21.81
C PRO A 196 6.67 24.98 23.00
N ALA A 197 5.67 25.81 23.28
CA ALA A 197 5.68 26.76 24.39
C ALA A 197 5.15 26.20 25.73
N GLY A 198 4.58 24.98 25.75
CA GLY A 198 3.92 24.41 26.93
C GLY A 198 4.81 23.59 27.89
N ASP A 199 6.10 23.45 27.59
CA ASP A 199 7.01 22.51 28.29
C ASP A 199 8.28 23.20 28.86
N ARG A 200 8.15 24.46 29.31
CA ARG A 200 9.21 25.18 30.05
C ARG A 200 8.84 25.43 31.50
#